data_AF-A0A6I9MWT7-F1
#
_entry.id   AF-A0A6I9MWT7-F1
#
_cell.length_a   1.000
_cell.length_b   1.000
_cell.length_c   1.000
_cell.angle_alpha   90.00
_cell.angle_beta   90.00
_cell.angle_gamma   90.00
#
_symmetry.space_group_name_H-M   'P 1'
#
loop_
_entity.id
_entity.type
_entity.pdbx_description
1 polymer ?
#
loop_
_entity_poly.entity_id
_entity_poly.type
_entity_poly.pdbx_seq_one_letter_code
_entity_poly.pdbx_strand_id
1 'polypeptide(L)'
;YTFQIDQRDVEYYIQVGFSLILLCVFRVRKILNLRLFEDENGRTWSKSVMDRDFEVLCVSQFTLQCVLKGNKPDFHAAMPAELAQPFYNSILENMRSSYKPELIKDGTFGGYMQVHIQNDGPVTIELRSPTGPSDLKQVT
;
A
#
# COMPACT_ATOMS: atom_id res chain seq x y z
N TYR A 1 -19.10 -6.60 10.65
CA TYR A 1 -19.12 -6.90 9.21
C TYR A 1 -17.79 -7.55 8.86
N THR A 2 -17.80 -8.85 8.59
CA THR A 2 -16.61 -9.59 8.17
C THR A 2 -16.51 -9.45 6.67
N PHE A 3 -15.56 -8.65 6.17
CA PHE A 3 -15.19 -8.71 4.76
C PHE A 3 -14.40 -10.02 4.57
N GLN A 4 -15.10 -11.09 4.16
CA GLN A 4 -14.44 -12.22 3.55
C GLN A 4 -14.16 -11.84 2.09
N ILE A 5 -12.90 -11.65 1.77
CA ILE A 5 -12.46 -11.77 0.38
C ILE A 5 -12.61 -13.27 0.07
N ASP A 6 -13.62 -13.60 -0.73
CA ASP A 6 -13.92 -14.98 -1.13
C ASP A 6 -12.73 -15.55 -1.92
N GLN A 7 -12.29 -16.74 -1.53
CA GLN A 7 -11.08 -17.41 -2.01
C GLN A 7 -11.20 -17.94 -3.46
N ARG A 8 -12.16 -17.47 -4.24
CA ARG A 8 -12.48 -18.09 -5.54
C ARG A 8 -12.34 -17.21 -6.77
N ASP A 9 -12.13 -15.90 -6.66
CA ASP A 9 -12.06 -15.04 -7.84
C ASP A 9 -10.97 -13.95 -7.78
N VAL A 10 -9.95 -14.07 -6.90
CA VAL A 10 -8.90 -13.05 -6.84
C VAL A 10 -7.51 -13.66 -6.95
N GLU A 11 -7.03 -13.64 -8.20
CA GLU A 11 -5.65 -13.87 -8.58
C GLU A 11 -4.80 -12.67 -8.11
N TYR A 12 -3.92 -12.91 -7.15
CA TYR A 12 -2.81 -12.05 -6.68
C TYR A 12 -3.18 -10.82 -5.84
N TYR A 13 -2.85 -10.87 -4.54
CA TYR A 13 -2.80 -9.70 -3.67
C TYR A 13 -1.35 -9.33 -3.34
N ILE A 14 -0.90 -8.13 -3.72
CA ILE A 14 0.30 -7.54 -3.12
C ILE A 14 -0.11 -6.84 -1.83
N GLN A 15 0.38 -7.32 -0.68
CA GLN A 15 0.36 -6.52 0.54
C GLN A 15 1.41 -5.42 0.43
N VAL A 16 1.00 -4.24 -0.01
CA VAL A 16 1.79 -3.04 0.25
C VAL A 16 1.27 -2.42 1.54
N GLY A 17 1.96 -2.68 2.65
CA GLY A 17 1.64 -2.07 3.94
C GLY A 17 1.91 -0.57 3.89
N PHE A 18 0.85 0.24 3.79
CA PHE A 18 0.98 1.69 3.70
C PHE A 18 0.87 2.36 5.06
N SER A 19 1.95 3.01 5.47
CA SER A 19 1.90 4.01 6.54
C SER A 19 1.02 5.17 6.08
N LEU A 20 -0.05 5.42 6.84
CA LEU A 20 -1.15 6.36 6.54
C LEU A 20 -0.75 7.85 6.50
N ILE A 21 0.53 8.20 6.44
CA ILE A 21 1.00 9.59 6.60
C ILE A 21 1.83 10.05 5.44
N LEU A 22 2.30 9.15 4.59
CA LEU A 22 3.37 9.49 3.68
C LEU A 22 3.10 9.02 2.27
N LEU A 23 1.90 9.29 1.78
CA LEU A 23 1.58 9.15 0.37
C LEU A 23 1.30 10.53 -0.19
N CYS A 24 2.38 11.30 -0.33
CA CYS A 24 2.36 12.40 -1.28
C CYS A 24 1.99 11.82 -2.66
N VAL A 25 1.19 12.55 -3.43
CA VAL A 25 0.69 12.16 -4.78
C VAL A 25 1.80 11.56 -5.67
N PHE A 26 3.05 12.00 -5.50
CA PHE A 26 4.23 11.47 -6.17
C PHE A 26 4.46 9.95 -6.01
N ARG A 27 3.92 9.31 -4.96
CA ARG A 27 4.19 7.89 -4.67
C ARG A 27 3.15 6.92 -5.23
N VAL A 28 1.98 7.39 -5.66
CA VAL A 28 0.99 6.55 -6.38
C VAL A 28 1.62 5.92 -7.61
N ARG A 29 2.33 6.73 -8.41
CA ARG A 29 3.07 6.23 -9.57
C ARG A 29 4.14 5.20 -9.18
N LYS A 30 4.88 5.43 -8.10
CA LYS A 30 5.94 4.51 -7.65
C LYS A 30 5.37 3.16 -7.20
N ILE A 31 4.21 3.15 -6.55
CA ILE A 31 3.50 1.92 -6.15
C ILE A 31 3.08 1.14 -7.39
N LEU A 32 2.36 1.81 -8.29
CA LEU A 32 1.77 1.16 -9.46
C LEU A 32 2.84 0.65 -10.46
N ASN A 33 3.99 1.32 -10.54
CA ASN A 33 5.10 0.93 -11.42
C ASN A 33 6.17 0.07 -10.74
N LEU A 34 5.97 -0.31 -9.46
CA LEU A 34 6.98 -1.09 -8.75
C LEU A 34 7.10 -2.48 -9.38
N ARG A 35 8.30 -2.83 -9.85
CA ARG A 35 8.54 -4.12 -10.52
C ARG A 35 8.76 -5.22 -9.50
N LEU A 36 7.71 -6.00 -9.24
CA LEU A 36 7.72 -7.08 -8.26
C LEU A 36 7.54 -8.46 -8.88
N PHE A 37 7.06 -8.51 -10.13
CA PHE A 37 6.68 -9.75 -10.79
C PHE A 37 7.69 -10.16 -11.84
N GLU A 38 7.70 -11.44 -12.15
CA GLU A 38 8.49 -11.98 -13.25
C GLU A 38 7.96 -11.47 -14.60
N ASP A 39 8.78 -11.53 -15.64
CA ASP A 39 8.28 -11.43 -17.01
C ASP A 39 7.90 -12.81 -17.56
N GLU A 40 7.48 -12.86 -18.82
CA GLU A 40 7.07 -14.07 -19.52
C GLU A 40 8.22 -15.08 -19.69
N ASN A 41 9.47 -14.64 -19.53
CA ASN A 41 10.67 -15.46 -19.61
C ASN A 41 11.20 -15.88 -18.23
N GLY A 42 10.46 -15.61 -17.15
CA GLY A 42 10.85 -15.93 -15.78
C GLY A 42 11.86 -14.95 -15.17
N ARG A 43 12.07 -13.76 -15.77
CA ARG A 43 12.99 -12.77 -15.21
C ARG A 43 12.34 -12.05 -14.03
N THR A 44 12.81 -12.31 -12.81
CA THR A 44 12.37 -11.64 -11.57
C THR A 44 12.56 -10.12 -11.61
N TRP A 45 11.71 -9.38 -10.88
CA TRP A 45 11.76 -7.91 -10.72
C TRP A 45 11.59 -7.13 -12.03
N SER A 46 10.75 -7.62 -12.93
CA SER A 46 10.63 -7.09 -14.30
C SER A 46 9.30 -6.42 -14.58
N LYS A 47 8.20 -6.93 -14.02
CA LYS A 47 6.83 -6.46 -14.28
C LYS A 47 6.22 -5.84 -13.03
N SER A 48 5.45 -4.79 -13.22
CA SER A 48 4.67 -4.11 -12.19
C SER A 48 3.25 -4.66 -12.09
N VAL A 49 2.50 -4.19 -11.09
CA VAL A 49 1.07 -4.54 -10.96
C VAL A 49 0.27 -4.10 -12.19
N MET A 50 0.63 -2.95 -12.78
CA MET A 50 0.01 -2.48 -14.01
C MET A 50 0.35 -3.35 -15.21
N ASP A 51 1.60 -3.80 -15.33
CA ASP A 51 2.03 -4.65 -16.46
C ASP A 51 1.37 -6.04 -16.45
N ARG A 52 0.90 -6.49 -15.28
CA ARG A 52 0.26 -7.79 -15.09
C ARG A 52 -1.27 -7.71 -15.00
N ASP A 53 -1.85 -6.51 -15.07
CA ASP A 53 -3.29 -6.30 -14.87
C ASP A 53 -3.82 -6.86 -13.53
N PHE A 54 -3.01 -6.76 -12.48
CA PHE A 54 -3.34 -7.28 -11.16
C PHE A 54 -4.08 -6.27 -10.28
N GLU A 55 -4.79 -6.78 -9.27
CA GLU A 55 -5.52 -5.96 -8.32
C GLU A 55 -4.61 -5.38 -7.21
N VAL A 56 -4.99 -4.21 -6.70
CA VAL A 56 -4.35 -3.55 -5.55
C VAL A 56 -5.37 -3.41 -4.43
N LEU A 57 -5.11 -4.03 -3.29
CA LEU A 57 -5.88 -3.81 -2.06
C LEU A 57 -5.19 -2.77 -1.18
N CYS A 58 -5.87 -1.65 -0.97
CA CYS A 58 -5.44 -0.60 -0.06
C CYS A 58 -6.09 -0.78 1.31
N VAL A 59 -5.28 -0.77 2.36
CA VAL A 59 -5.75 -0.83 3.76
C VAL A 59 -5.06 0.27 4.57
N SER A 60 -5.86 1.09 5.25
CA SER A 60 -5.34 2.13 6.13
C SER A 60 -4.68 1.51 7.37
N GLN A 61 -3.38 1.74 7.59
CA GLN A 61 -2.64 1.15 8.73
C GLN A 61 -1.82 2.19 9.51
N PHE A 62 -2.46 2.87 10.48
CA PHE A 62 -1.78 3.87 11.31
C PHE A 62 -0.68 3.28 12.22
N THR A 63 -0.78 2.00 12.56
CA THR A 63 0.18 1.33 13.47
C THR A 63 1.58 1.22 12.88
N LEU A 64 1.75 1.41 11.57
CA LEU A 64 3.07 1.53 10.93
C LEU A 64 3.82 2.81 11.34
N GLN A 65 3.16 3.72 12.06
CA GLN A 65 3.77 4.91 12.68
C GLN A 65 3.91 4.71 14.18
N CYS A 66 4.38 3.52 14.55
CA CYS A 66 4.69 3.16 15.92
C CYS A 66 6.09 3.63 16.30
N VAL A 67 6.17 4.35 17.41
CA VAL A 67 7.39 4.54 18.19
C VAL A 67 7.28 3.66 19.43
N LEU A 68 8.34 2.91 19.75
CA LEU A 68 8.35 2.09 20.96
C LEU A 68 8.89 2.90 22.15
N LYS A 69 8.11 3.00 23.22
CA LYS A 69 8.56 3.50 24.53
C LYS A 69 8.68 2.29 25.48
N GLY A 70 9.88 1.69 25.52
CA GLY A 70 10.05 0.35 26.08
C GLY A 70 9.29 -0.68 25.24
N ASN A 71 8.41 -1.45 25.87
CA ASN A 71 7.55 -2.43 25.18
C ASN A 71 6.16 -1.85 24.80
N LYS A 72 5.90 -0.58 25.13
CA LYS A 72 4.61 0.06 24.83
C LYS A 72 4.67 0.73 23.46
N PRO A 73 3.77 0.36 22.52
CA PRO A 73 3.64 1.09 21.27
C PRO A 73 3.01 2.46 21.52
N ASP A 74 3.58 3.47 20.88
CA ASP A 74 3.14 4.85 20.91
C ASP A 74 2.93 5.33 19.46
N PHE A 75 1.77 5.86 19.16
CA PHE A 75 1.37 6.28 17.82
C PHE A 75 1.21 7.81 17.71
N HIS A 76 1.86 8.59 18.57
CA HIS A 76 1.76 10.06 18.54
C HIS A 76 2.25 10.68 17.22
N ALA A 77 3.14 9.99 16.50
CA ALA A 77 3.57 10.38 15.16
C ALA A 77 2.49 10.14 14.10
N ALA A 78 1.40 9.47 14.47
CA ALA A 78 0.32 9.15 13.56
C ALA A 78 -0.52 10.40 13.20
N MET A 79 -1.00 10.50 11.96
CA MET A 79 -1.89 11.60 11.55
C MET A 79 -3.24 11.40 12.25
N PRO A 80 -3.85 12.46 12.80
CA PRO A 80 -5.18 12.38 13.38
C PRO A 80 -6.21 11.82 12.38
N ALA A 81 -7.17 11.04 12.86
CA ALA A 81 -8.13 10.33 12.01
C ALA A 81 -8.93 11.29 11.10
N GLU A 82 -9.26 12.47 11.62
CA GLU A 82 -10.02 13.51 10.94
C GLU A 82 -9.30 14.05 9.68
N LEU A 83 -7.97 14.05 9.70
CA LEU A 83 -7.14 14.44 8.56
C LEU A 83 -6.75 13.24 7.71
N ALA A 84 -6.55 12.08 8.34
CA ALA A 84 -6.09 10.86 7.69
C ALA A 84 -7.16 10.26 6.77
N GLN A 85 -8.45 10.34 7.10
CA GLN A 85 -9.53 9.83 6.25
C GLN A 85 -9.63 10.55 4.90
N PRO A 86 -9.77 11.88 4.83
CA PRO A 86 -9.81 12.59 3.54
C PRO A 86 -8.50 12.43 2.77
N PHE A 87 -7.36 12.37 3.47
CA PHE A 87 -6.07 12.11 2.85
C PHE A 87 -6.03 10.73 2.19
N TYR A 88 -6.44 9.68 2.92
CA TYR A 88 -6.53 8.31 2.40
C TYR A 88 -7.46 8.22 1.18
N ASN A 89 -8.65 8.83 1.24
CA ASN A 89 -9.59 8.86 0.13
C ASN A 89 -8.99 9.54 -1.11
N SER A 90 -8.24 10.62 -0.92
CA SER A 90 -7.56 11.31 -2.03
C SER A 90 -6.51 10.42 -2.72
N ILE A 91 -5.84 9.56 -1.96
CA ILE A 91 -4.85 8.62 -2.50
C ILE A 91 -5.56 7.54 -3.33
N LEU A 92 -6.64 6.96 -2.80
CA LEU A 92 -7.43 5.97 -3.53
C LEU A 92 -7.93 6.53 -4.85
N GLU A 93 -8.44 7.76 -4.85
CA GLU A 93 -8.91 8.43 -6.05
C GLU A 93 -7.78 8.65 -7.07
N ASN A 94 -6.60 9.06 -6.59
CA ASN A 94 -5.42 9.18 -7.44
C ASN A 94 -4.96 7.83 -8.01
N MET A 95 -5.03 6.73 -7.25
CA MET A 95 -4.71 5.39 -7.75
C MET A 95 -5.69 4.94 -8.81
N ARG A 96 -7.00 5.11 -8.56
CA ARG A 96 -8.07 4.79 -9.51
C ARG A 96 -7.90 5.58 -10.81
N SER A 97 -7.59 6.87 -10.71
CA SER A 97 -7.34 7.75 -11.86
C SER A 97 -6.06 7.40 -12.63
N SER A 98 -5.06 6.80 -11.97
CA SER A 98 -3.75 6.49 -12.57
C SER A 98 -3.65 5.07 -13.12
N TYR A 99 -4.64 4.21 -12.87
CA TYR A 99 -4.61 2.80 -13.28
C TYR A 99 -5.96 2.34 -13.85
N LYS A 100 -6.68 1.47 -13.14
CA LYS A 100 -8.01 0.95 -13.50
C LYS A 100 -8.87 1.00 -12.24
N PRO A 101 -9.94 1.81 -12.18
CA PRO A 101 -10.74 2.00 -10.97
C PRO A 101 -11.24 0.70 -10.35
N GLU A 102 -11.61 -0.27 -11.18
CA GLU A 102 -12.12 -1.59 -10.80
C GLU A 102 -11.07 -2.49 -10.14
N LEU A 103 -9.78 -2.29 -10.43
CA LEU A 103 -8.68 -3.06 -9.85
C LEU A 103 -8.13 -2.46 -8.56
N ILE A 104 -8.59 -1.26 -8.15
CA ILE A 104 -8.22 -0.64 -6.87
C ILE A 104 -9.30 -0.95 -5.83
N LYS A 105 -9.01 -1.91 -4.95
CA LYS A 105 -9.87 -2.27 -3.82
C LYS A 105 -9.52 -1.46 -2.58
N ASP A 106 -10.54 -1.18 -1.78
CA ASP A 106 -10.41 -0.47 -0.51
C ASP A 106 -10.87 -1.36 0.64
N GLY A 107 -10.19 -1.24 1.78
CA GLY A 107 -10.69 -1.71 3.06
C GLY A 107 -11.73 -0.75 3.65
N THR A 108 -11.95 -0.83 4.96
CA THR A 108 -12.78 0.10 5.72
C THR A 108 -11.88 0.96 6.61
N PHE A 109 -11.76 2.25 6.29
CA PHE A 109 -10.97 3.19 7.09
C PHE A 109 -11.43 3.20 8.55
N GLY A 110 -10.49 3.01 9.49
CA GLY A 110 -10.78 3.00 10.93
C GLY A 110 -11.65 1.83 11.42
N GLY A 111 -12.08 0.94 10.52
CA GLY A 111 -12.85 -0.24 10.85
C GLY A 111 -11.99 -1.35 11.44
N TYR A 112 -12.58 -2.17 12.32
CA TYR A 112 -11.97 -3.43 12.71
C TYR A 112 -12.05 -4.41 11.55
N MET A 113 -10.90 -4.87 11.06
CA MET A 113 -10.78 -5.72 9.87
C MET A 113 -9.95 -6.96 10.15
N GLN A 114 -10.34 -8.06 9.53
CA GLN A 114 -9.53 -9.26 9.37
C GLN A 114 -9.07 -9.31 7.92
N VAL A 115 -7.76 -9.14 7.68
CA VAL A 115 -7.19 -9.11 6.33
C VAL A 115 -6.46 -10.42 6.10
N HIS A 116 -6.95 -11.21 5.14
CA HIS A 116 -6.32 -12.46 4.72
C HIS A 116 -5.37 -12.19 3.56
N ILE A 117 -4.11 -12.61 3.71
CA ILE A 117 -3.05 -12.30 2.76
C ILE A 117 -2.34 -13.60 2.40
N GLN A 118 -2.39 -13.96 1.13
CA GLN A 118 -1.63 -15.08 0.57
C GLN A 118 -0.49 -14.49 -0.26
N ASN A 119 0.71 -14.52 0.31
CA ASN A 119 1.91 -14.04 -0.38
C ASN A 119 2.43 -15.14 -1.32
N ASP A 120 2.40 -14.88 -2.62
CA ASP A 120 3.11 -15.70 -3.63
C ASP A 120 4.58 -15.24 -3.68
N GLY A 121 5.49 -16.01 -3.08
CA GLY A 121 6.87 -15.60 -2.80
C GLY A 121 7.46 -16.26 -1.56
N PRO A 122 7.79 -15.51 -0.47
CA PRO A 122 7.26 -14.20 -0.07
C PRO A 122 8.11 -12.98 -0.49
N VAL A 123 7.44 -11.92 -0.95
CA VAL A 123 8.04 -10.61 -1.23
C VAL A 123 7.36 -9.56 -0.36
N THR A 124 8.12 -8.77 0.38
CA THR A 124 7.59 -7.66 1.20
C THR A 124 8.48 -6.44 0.99
N ILE A 125 7.88 -5.33 0.59
CA ILE A 125 8.60 -4.08 0.31
C ILE A 125 8.10 -2.99 1.25
N GLU A 126 9.04 -2.35 1.96
CA GLU A 126 8.75 -1.16 2.74
C GLU A 126 9.08 0.11 1.92
N LEU A 127 8.07 0.97 1.73
CA LEU A 127 8.25 2.24 1.03
C LEU A 127 8.16 3.42 2.00
N ARG A 128 9.30 4.00 2.37
CA ARG A 128 9.38 5.26 3.15
C ARG A 128 9.58 6.46 2.24
N SER A 129 8.97 7.60 2.58
CA SER A 129 9.29 8.85 1.88
C SER A 129 10.50 9.48 2.57
N PRO A 130 11.32 10.20 1.80
CA PRO A 130 12.40 11.01 2.36
C PRO A 130 11.83 11.97 3.40
N THR A 131 12.44 12.03 4.58
CA THR A 131 12.10 12.97 5.66
C THR A 131 13.15 14.08 5.82
N GLY A 132 14.12 14.19 4.91
CA GLY A 132 15.14 15.23 4.92
C GLY A 132 15.85 15.47 3.57
N PRO A 133 16.63 16.56 3.46
CA PRO A 133 17.33 16.95 2.22
C PRO A 133 18.38 15.93 1.74
N SER A 134 18.87 15.07 2.62
CA SER A 134 19.80 13.98 2.29
C SER A 134 19.17 12.83 1.50
N ASP A 135 17.85 12.65 1.61
CA ASP A 135 17.13 11.51 1.01
C ASP A 135 16.56 11.83 -0.38
N LEU A 136 16.63 13.10 -0.83
CA LEU A 136 16.21 13.51 -2.18
C LEU A 136 17.12 12.96 -3.29
N LYS A 137 18.35 12.54 -2.96
CA LYS A 137 19.30 11.98 -3.95
C LYS A 137 18.89 10.59 -4.47
N GLN A 138 17.91 9.92 -3.84
CA GLN A 138 17.41 8.61 -4.28
C GLN A 138 16.11 8.70 -5.11
N VAL A 139 15.67 9.92 -5.45
CA VAL A 139 14.41 10.17 -6.17
C VAL A 139 14.64 10.57 -7.64
N THR A 140 15.90 10.67 -8.08
CA THR A 140 16.27 10.99 -9.46
C THR A 140 16.51 9.74 -10.29
#